data_AF-A0A3M9YXW2-F1
#
_entry.id   AF-A0A3M9YXW2-F1
#
_cell.length_a   1.000
_cell.length_b   1.000
_cell.length_c   1.000
_cell.angle_alpha   90.00
_cell.angle_beta   90.00
_cell.angle_gamma   90.00
#
_symmetry.space_group_name_H-M   'P 1'
#
loop_
_entity.id
_entity.type
_entity.pdbx_description
1 polymer ?
#
loop_
_entity_poly.entity_id
_entity_poly.type
_entity_poly.pdbx_seq_one_letter_code
_entity_poly.pdbx_strand_id
1 'polypeptide(L)'
;MSIVLNSFPPETVKDELLTYGKEIFNIAILRSQRDFSERDRLVLNLLRPHLLQTYQNAQILTQMQQEQTQLNRTIEQLNLITLTGDGNVRLMTPQAWMLLQQYFQASPHYGSRLPENLQRWVHYQLSLLTQTDNIPSPTLPLQIEQDGKRLTIRFVVDRSQQQYLLMLEEQPARSFSVESLELLGLTRREAEVLFWVARDKSNEAIATILECSDKTVKKHLEHIYAKFEVQTRSGAVIFALEKLGILNS
;
A
#
# COMPACT_ATOMS: atom_id res chain seq x y z
N MET A 1 -16.04 -3.51 -30.21
CA MET A 1 -15.36 -2.38 -30.86
C MET A 1 -15.52 -2.57 -32.37
N SER A 2 -16.37 -1.76 -32.99
CA SER A 2 -16.67 -1.84 -34.42
C SER A 2 -15.54 -1.19 -35.20
N ILE A 3 -14.77 -1.98 -35.95
CA ILE A 3 -13.90 -1.43 -36.99
C ILE A 3 -14.70 -1.49 -38.28
N VAL A 4 -15.38 -0.38 -38.57
CA VAL A 4 -15.94 -0.09 -39.89
C VAL A 4 -14.75 0.30 -40.78
N LEU A 5 -14.56 -0.42 -41.88
CA LEU A 5 -13.76 0.05 -43.00
C LEU A 5 -14.63 0.08 -44.25
N ASN A 6 -15.03 1.31 -44.57
CA ASN A 6 -15.38 1.90 -45.86
C ASN A 6 -16.15 1.08 -46.92
N SER A 7 -17.17 1.76 -47.41
CA SER A 7 -18.01 1.51 -48.58
C SER A 7 -17.24 1.03 -49.82
N PHE A 8 -17.54 -0.20 -50.25
CA PHE A 8 -17.19 -0.73 -51.57
C PHE A 8 -18.42 -1.37 -52.22
N PRO A 9 -18.50 -1.43 -53.56
CA PRO A 9 -19.69 -1.90 -54.27
C PRO A 9 -20.04 -3.34 -53.86
N PRO A 10 -21.34 -3.66 -53.69
CA PRO A 10 -21.82 -4.86 -52.99
C PRO A 10 -21.44 -6.21 -53.65
N GLU A 11 -20.89 -6.20 -54.86
CA GLU A 11 -20.68 -7.41 -55.67
C GLU A 11 -19.31 -8.09 -55.50
N THR A 12 -18.41 -7.58 -54.66
CA THR A 12 -17.01 -8.10 -54.57
C THR A 12 -16.65 -8.70 -53.21
N VAL A 13 -17.58 -8.74 -52.25
CA VAL A 13 -17.32 -9.25 -50.90
C VAL A 13 -18.23 -10.44 -50.63
N LYS A 14 -17.65 -11.58 -50.24
CA LYS A 14 -18.41 -12.70 -49.70
C LYS A 14 -18.12 -12.78 -48.21
N ASP A 15 -19.08 -12.34 -47.41
CA ASP A 15 -19.02 -12.40 -45.95
C ASP A 15 -19.50 -13.77 -45.47
N GLU A 16 -18.71 -14.39 -44.59
CA GLU A 16 -19.12 -15.59 -43.86
C GLU A 16 -19.13 -15.28 -42.37
N LEU A 17 -20.33 -15.29 -41.79
CA LEU A 17 -20.56 -15.02 -40.36
C LEU A 17 -20.10 -16.23 -39.54
N LEU A 18 -19.13 -16.00 -38.65
CA LEU A 18 -18.72 -16.97 -37.64
C LEU A 18 -19.31 -16.55 -36.30
N THR A 19 -20.24 -17.34 -35.78
CA THR A 19 -20.80 -17.15 -34.44
C THR A 19 -20.05 -18.02 -33.43
N TYR A 20 -19.49 -17.38 -32.39
CA TYR A 20 -18.90 -18.08 -31.25
C TYR A 20 -19.29 -17.37 -29.95
N GLY A 21 -20.11 -18.02 -29.13
CA GLY A 21 -20.69 -17.39 -27.93
C GLY A 21 -21.59 -16.19 -28.29
N LYS A 22 -21.27 -14.98 -27.79
CA LYS A 22 -21.97 -13.71 -28.08
C LYS A 22 -21.27 -12.84 -29.14
N GLU A 23 -20.11 -13.25 -29.65
CA GLU A 23 -19.33 -12.45 -30.61
C GLU A 23 -19.40 -13.04 -32.02
N ILE A 24 -19.55 -12.16 -33.02
CA ILE A 24 -19.61 -12.51 -34.43
C ILE A 24 -18.31 -12.06 -35.10
N PHE A 25 -17.60 -12.99 -35.72
CA PHE A 25 -16.40 -12.72 -36.50
C PHE A 25 -16.75 -12.76 -38.00
N ASN A 26 -16.35 -11.72 -38.73
CA ASN A 26 -16.41 -11.70 -40.19
C ASN A 26 -15.00 -11.82 -40.73
N ILE A 27 -14.77 -12.85 -41.54
CA ILE A 27 -13.52 -13.02 -42.28
C ILE A 27 -13.84 -12.78 -43.75
N ALA A 28 -13.35 -11.68 -44.30
CA ALA A 28 -13.50 -11.33 -45.71
C ALA A 28 -12.19 -11.58 -46.45
N ILE A 29 -12.24 -12.32 -47.57
CA ILE A 29 -11.13 -12.42 -48.51
C ILE A 29 -11.30 -11.32 -49.57
N LEU A 30 -10.35 -10.38 -49.63
CA LEU A 30 -10.28 -9.41 -50.72
C LEU A 30 -9.45 -9.97 -51.88
N ARG A 31 -9.99 -9.90 -53.10
CA ARG A 31 -9.25 -10.24 -54.33
C ARG A 31 -9.83 -9.51 -55.55
N SER A 32 -9.06 -9.49 -56.63
CA SER A 32 -9.32 -8.74 -57.86
C SER A 32 -10.23 -9.43 -58.90
N GLN A 33 -10.71 -10.65 -58.66
CA GLN A 33 -11.60 -11.42 -59.56
C GLN A 33 -12.99 -11.68 -58.95
N ARG A 34 -14.02 -11.61 -59.79
CA ARG A 34 -15.45 -11.56 -59.41
C ARG A 34 -16.03 -12.86 -58.81
N ASP A 35 -15.60 -14.06 -59.22
CA ASP A 35 -16.34 -15.29 -58.90
C ASP A 35 -15.63 -16.26 -57.96
N PHE A 36 -16.20 -16.51 -56.76
CA PHE A 36 -15.72 -17.50 -55.79
C PHE A 36 -15.88 -18.93 -56.31
N SER A 37 -14.76 -19.63 -56.53
CA SER A 37 -14.77 -21.03 -56.92
C SER A 37 -15.12 -21.94 -55.74
N GLU A 38 -15.61 -23.16 -56.01
CA GLU A 38 -15.80 -24.21 -55.00
C GLU A 38 -14.52 -24.49 -54.21
N ARG A 39 -13.36 -24.41 -54.88
CA ARG A 39 -12.04 -24.58 -54.28
C ARG A 39 -11.74 -23.50 -53.22
N ASP A 40 -12.12 -22.25 -53.48
CA ASP A 40 -11.91 -21.14 -52.53
C ASP A 40 -12.76 -21.34 -51.26
N ARG A 41 -14.00 -21.83 -51.42
CA ARG A 41 -14.90 -22.16 -50.31
C ARG A 41 -14.36 -23.32 -49.48
N LEU A 42 -13.83 -24.36 -50.14
CA LEU A 42 -13.22 -25.50 -49.46
C LEU A 42 -11.99 -25.08 -48.65
N VAL A 43 -11.13 -24.22 -49.21
CA VAL A 43 -9.95 -23.68 -48.49
C VAL A 43 -10.37 -22.86 -47.27
N LEU A 44 -11.36 -21.98 -47.41
CA LEU A 44 -11.91 -21.21 -46.29
C LEU A 44 -12.49 -22.12 -45.19
N ASN A 45 -13.26 -23.13 -45.58
CA ASN A 45 -13.81 -24.11 -44.64
C ASN A 45 -12.70 -24.89 -43.90
N LEU A 46 -11.59 -25.18 -44.59
CA LEU A 46 -10.44 -25.87 -43.99
C LEU A 46 -9.65 -24.98 -43.03
N LEU A 47 -9.51 -23.69 -43.35
CA LEU A 47 -8.75 -22.72 -42.54
C LEU A 47 -9.54 -22.20 -41.34
N ARG A 48 -10.86 -22.17 -41.43
CA ARG A 48 -11.79 -21.69 -40.39
C ARG A 48 -11.45 -22.20 -38.96
N PRO A 49 -11.30 -23.52 -38.70
CA PRO A 49 -10.99 -24.00 -37.34
C PRO A 49 -9.64 -23.47 -36.83
N HIS A 50 -8.64 -23.37 -37.71
CA HIS A 50 -7.32 -22.87 -37.33
C HIS A 50 -7.30 -21.36 -37.07
N LEU A 51 -8.07 -20.58 -37.83
CA LEU A 51 -8.20 -19.13 -37.59
C LEU A 51 -8.95 -18.85 -36.30
N LEU A 52 -10.02 -19.59 -36.01
CA LEU A 52 -10.73 -19.50 -34.73
C LEU A 52 -9.82 -19.89 -33.56
N GLN A 53 -9.07 -20.99 -33.67
CA GLN A 53 -8.14 -21.42 -32.63
C GLN A 53 -7.01 -20.40 -32.41
N THR A 54 -6.46 -19.81 -33.48
CA THR A 54 -5.41 -18.79 -33.36
C THR A 54 -5.93 -17.54 -32.66
N TYR A 55 -7.15 -17.12 -32.99
CA TYR A 55 -7.81 -16.01 -32.32
C TYR A 55 -8.09 -16.30 -30.84
N GLN A 56 -8.59 -17.50 -30.52
CA GLN A 56 -8.81 -17.94 -29.13
C GLN A 56 -7.51 -17.93 -28.32
N ASN A 57 -6.43 -18.48 -28.89
CA ASN A 57 -5.12 -18.44 -28.25
C ASN A 57 -4.64 -17.01 -28.03
N ALA A 58 -4.84 -16.11 -29.00
CA ALA A 58 -4.48 -14.70 -28.86
C ALA A 58 -5.31 -13.98 -27.78
N GLN A 59 -6.60 -14.28 -27.66
CA GLN A 59 -7.45 -13.76 -26.58
C GLN A 59 -7.00 -14.25 -25.21
N ILE A 60 -6.74 -15.56 -25.06
CA ILE A 60 -6.24 -16.15 -23.81
C ILE A 60 -4.92 -15.50 -23.41
N LEU A 61 -3.98 -15.37 -24.34
CA LEU A 61 -2.69 -14.72 -24.09
C LEU A 61 -2.86 -13.26 -23.67
N THR A 62 -3.76 -12.52 -24.33
CA THR A 62 -4.06 -11.12 -23.98
C THR A 62 -4.68 -11.02 -22.60
N GLN A 63 -5.62 -11.91 -22.26
CA GLN A 63 -6.25 -11.95 -20.95
C GLN A 63 -5.22 -12.25 -19.84
N MET A 64 -4.39 -13.27 -20.03
CA MET A 64 -3.31 -13.60 -19.09
C MET A 64 -2.35 -12.42 -18.87
N GLN A 65 -1.99 -11.71 -19.94
CA GLN A 65 -1.16 -10.50 -19.83
C GLN A 65 -1.85 -9.38 -19.05
N GLN A 66 -3.16 -9.19 -19.25
CA GLN A 66 -3.94 -8.21 -18.49
C GLN A 66 -3.99 -8.56 -17.01
N GLU A 67 -4.27 -9.81 -16.66
CA GLU A 67 -4.28 -10.31 -15.28
C GLU A 67 -2.90 -10.12 -14.62
N GLN A 68 -1.82 -10.48 -15.32
CA GLN A 68 -0.46 -10.27 -14.82
C GLN A 68 -0.14 -8.78 -14.62
N THR A 69 -0.55 -7.93 -15.55
CA THR A 69 -0.35 -6.48 -15.44
C THR A 69 -1.10 -5.92 -14.24
N GLN A 70 -2.32 -6.41 -14.00
CA GLN A 70 -3.11 -6.03 -12.84
C GLN A 70 -2.44 -6.46 -11.54
N LEU A 71 -1.95 -7.70 -11.45
CA LEU A 71 -1.21 -8.21 -10.29
C LEU A 71 0.05 -7.39 -10.02
N ASN A 72 0.85 -7.09 -11.05
CA ASN A 72 2.05 -6.28 -10.91
C ASN A 72 1.74 -4.87 -10.38
N ARG A 73 0.69 -4.23 -10.89
CA ARG A 73 0.24 -2.93 -10.36
C ARG A 73 -0.16 -2.99 -8.89
N THR A 74 -0.84 -4.07 -8.47
CA THR A 74 -1.19 -4.26 -7.05
C THR A 74 0.08 -4.43 -6.20
N ILE A 75 1.05 -5.23 -6.66
CA ILE A 75 2.33 -5.41 -5.96
C ILE A 75 3.09 -4.08 -5.84
N GLU A 76 3.11 -3.28 -6.90
CA GLU A 76 3.76 -1.97 -6.91
C GLU A 76 3.15 -0.99 -5.89
N GLN A 77 1.88 -1.16 -5.54
CA GLN A 77 1.18 -0.38 -4.50
C GLN A 77 1.46 -0.87 -3.07
N LEU A 78 2.03 -2.07 -2.90
CA LEU A 78 2.39 -2.57 -1.58
C LEU A 78 3.71 -1.97 -1.12
N ASN A 79 3.90 -1.90 0.19
CA ASN A 79 5.12 -1.41 0.82
C ASN A 79 6.06 -2.58 1.16
N LEU A 80 6.62 -3.23 0.14
CA LEU A 80 7.37 -4.48 0.29
C LEU A 80 8.80 -4.39 -0.22
N ILE A 81 9.71 -5.05 0.49
CA ILE A 81 11.08 -5.30 0.04
C ILE A 81 11.39 -6.77 0.26
N THR A 82 11.77 -7.49 -0.78
CA THR A 82 12.23 -8.87 -0.67
C THR A 82 13.74 -8.92 -0.68
N LEU A 83 14.31 -9.79 0.13
CA LEU A 83 15.74 -9.99 0.31
C LEU A 83 16.12 -11.43 -0.03
N THR A 84 17.33 -11.61 -0.55
CA THR A 84 17.95 -12.93 -0.73
C THR A 84 18.39 -13.53 0.61
N GLY A 85 18.81 -14.79 0.62
CA GLY A 85 19.40 -15.48 1.78
C GLY A 85 20.54 -14.70 2.45
N ASP A 86 21.29 -13.93 1.66
CA ASP A 86 22.43 -13.12 2.13
C ASP A 86 22.03 -11.71 2.60
N GLY A 87 20.73 -11.37 2.62
CA GLY A 87 20.23 -10.06 3.01
C GLY A 87 20.32 -8.97 1.93
N ASN A 88 20.61 -9.34 0.68
CA ASN A 88 20.65 -8.40 -0.44
C ASN A 88 19.25 -8.15 -1.02
N VAL A 89 18.99 -6.95 -1.53
CA VAL A 89 17.68 -6.59 -2.13
C VAL A 89 17.48 -7.39 -3.42
N ARG A 90 16.38 -8.15 -3.48
CA ARG A 90 15.93 -8.84 -4.69
C ARG A 90 14.85 -8.05 -5.44
N LEU A 91 13.90 -7.51 -4.69
CA LEU A 91 12.84 -6.65 -5.23
C LEU A 91 12.49 -5.60 -4.18
N MET A 92 12.23 -4.39 -4.65
CA MET A 92 11.74 -3.27 -3.85
C MET A 92 10.62 -2.61 -4.63
N THR A 93 9.46 -2.46 -4.00
CA THR A 93 8.33 -1.79 -4.64
C THR A 93 8.55 -0.26 -4.68
N PRO A 94 7.96 0.45 -5.65
CA PRO A 94 8.08 1.90 -5.73
C PRO A 94 7.61 2.63 -4.46
N GLN A 95 6.51 2.18 -3.85
CA GLN A 95 5.99 2.77 -2.62
C GLN A 95 6.93 2.56 -1.42
N ALA A 96 7.52 1.37 -1.28
CA ALA A 96 8.52 1.13 -0.24
C ALA A 96 9.74 2.03 -0.41
N TRP A 97 10.19 2.25 -1.65
CA TRP A 97 11.28 3.17 -1.94
C TRP A 97 10.95 4.61 -1.54
N MET A 98 9.75 5.10 -1.86
CA MET A 98 9.32 6.44 -1.46
C MET A 98 9.36 6.63 0.06
N LEU A 99 8.90 5.65 0.83
CA LEU A 99 8.99 5.68 2.30
C LEU A 99 10.45 5.68 2.78
N LEU A 100 11.34 4.89 2.16
CA LEU A 100 12.76 4.91 2.53
C LEU A 100 13.43 6.25 2.22
N GLN A 101 13.09 6.90 1.10
CA GLN A 101 13.59 8.24 0.79
C GLN A 101 13.13 9.26 1.83
N GLN A 102 11.86 9.23 2.23
CA GLN A 102 11.31 10.12 3.23
C GLN A 102 11.97 9.93 4.60
N TYR A 103 12.04 8.68 5.10
CA TYR A 103 12.45 8.41 6.48
C TYR A 103 13.96 8.28 6.70
N PHE A 104 14.70 7.82 5.68
CA PHE A 104 16.14 7.55 5.79
C PHE A 104 17.00 8.51 4.96
N GLN A 105 16.39 9.49 4.27
CA GLN A 105 17.08 10.38 3.33
C GLN A 105 17.90 9.57 2.31
N ALA A 106 17.34 8.44 1.88
CA ALA A 106 18.03 7.49 1.02
C ALA A 106 18.47 8.16 -0.29
N SER A 107 19.66 7.80 -0.78
CA SER A 107 20.21 8.37 -2.02
C SER A 107 19.21 8.28 -3.18
N PRO A 108 19.20 9.23 -4.13
CA PRO A 108 18.17 9.33 -5.16
C PRO A 108 18.14 8.18 -6.18
N HIS A 109 19.11 7.26 -6.17
CA HIS A 109 19.16 6.13 -7.10
C HIS A 109 18.28 4.98 -6.65
N TYR A 110 17.22 4.73 -7.41
CA TYR A 110 16.30 3.61 -7.21
C TYR A 110 17.02 2.25 -7.26
N GLY A 111 16.75 1.40 -6.26
CA GLY A 111 16.53 -0.02 -6.54
C GLY A 111 17.72 -0.97 -6.50
N SER A 112 18.73 -0.80 -5.63
CA SER A 112 19.67 -1.92 -5.40
C SER A 112 20.19 -2.09 -3.98
N ARG A 113 20.13 -1.07 -3.13
CA ARG A 113 20.67 -1.15 -1.77
C ARG A 113 19.73 -0.53 -0.76
N LEU A 114 19.68 -1.15 0.42
CA LEU A 114 19.02 -0.57 1.58
C LEU A 114 19.88 0.59 2.13
N PRO A 115 19.26 1.62 2.74
CA PRO A 115 19.99 2.61 3.53
C PRO A 115 20.86 1.91 4.58
N GLU A 116 22.05 2.45 4.87
CA GLU A 116 23.02 1.78 5.77
C GLU A 116 22.45 1.40 7.13
N ASN A 117 21.60 2.25 7.72
CA ASN A 117 20.94 1.98 9.00
C ASN A 117 20.01 0.77 8.91
N LEU A 118 19.21 0.70 7.85
CA LEU A 118 18.30 -0.42 7.61
C LEU A 118 19.08 -1.68 7.26
N GLN A 119 20.13 -1.58 6.45
CA GLN A 119 21.01 -2.70 6.10
C GLN A 119 21.67 -3.29 7.36
N ARG A 120 22.21 -2.45 8.26
CA ARG A 120 22.78 -2.89 9.54
C ARG A 120 21.76 -3.62 10.40
N TRP A 121 20.54 -3.09 10.50
CA TRP A 121 19.45 -3.75 11.24
C TRP A 121 19.07 -5.11 10.62
N VAL A 122 18.99 -5.21 9.28
CA VAL A 122 18.74 -6.48 8.58
C VAL A 122 19.83 -7.51 8.89
N HIS A 123 21.11 -7.14 8.80
CA HIS A 123 22.21 -8.06 9.10
C HIS A 123 22.18 -8.55 10.55
N TYR A 124 21.78 -7.68 11.49
CA TYR A 124 21.57 -8.06 12.87
C TYR A 124 20.42 -9.07 13.03
N GLN A 125 19.28 -8.87 12.36
CA GLN A 125 18.17 -9.85 12.40
C GLN A 125 18.59 -11.20 11.80
N LEU A 126 19.32 -11.19 10.69
CA LEU A 126 19.82 -12.41 10.05
C LEU A 126 20.80 -13.18 10.96
N SER A 127 21.69 -12.48 11.67
CA SER A 127 22.65 -13.13 12.57
C SER A 127 21.98 -13.78 13.78
N LEU A 128 20.82 -13.29 14.22
CA LEU A 128 20.02 -13.92 15.28
C LEU A 128 19.36 -15.23 14.79
N LEU A 129 18.93 -15.26 13.53
CA LEU A 129 18.29 -16.43 12.93
C LEU A 129 19.25 -17.59 12.66
N THR A 130 20.53 -17.30 12.42
CA THR A 130 21.56 -18.33 12.19
C THR A 130 22.13 -18.92 13.49
N GLN A 131 21.94 -18.24 14.63
CA GLN A 131 22.52 -18.66 15.92
C GLN A 131 21.63 -19.57 16.79
N THR A 132 20.34 -19.71 16.48
CA THR A 132 19.39 -20.39 17.40
C THR A 132 18.86 -21.71 16.85
N ASP A 133 19.38 -22.82 17.37
CA ASP A 133 18.94 -24.20 17.08
C ASP A 133 17.58 -24.57 17.71
N ASN A 134 17.00 -23.76 18.61
CA ASN A 134 15.81 -24.21 19.35
C ASN A 134 14.71 -23.19 19.70
N ILE A 135 14.90 -21.88 19.54
CA ILE A 135 13.82 -20.88 19.79
C ILE A 135 13.98 -19.70 18.83
N PRO A 136 12.98 -19.38 17.97
CA PRO A 136 13.03 -18.17 17.16
C PRO A 136 13.10 -16.95 18.08
N SER A 137 14.18 -16.18 18.01
CA SER A 137 14.19 -14.86 18.65
C SER A 137 13.12 -13.99 18.00
N PRO A 138 12.32 -13.24 18.80
CA PRO A 138 11.29 -12.37 18.23
C PRO A 138 11.95 -11.30 17.36
N THR A 139 11.59 -11.26 16.09
CA THR A 139 11.98 -10.17 15.18
C THR A 139 11.30 -8.90 15.64
N LEU A 140 12.03 -8.04 16.35
CA LEU A 140 11.51 -6.74 16.79
C LEU A 140 11.42 -5.80 15.58
N PRO A 141 10.25 -5.18 15.32
CA PRO A 141 10.12 -4.26 14.21
C PRO A 141 11.01 -3.03 14.43
N LEU A 142 11.59 -2.50 13.35
CA LEU A 142 12.26 -1.21 13.38
C LEU A 142 11.20 -0.11 13.30
N GLN A 143 11.21 0.81 14.27
CA GLN A 143 10.27 1.92 14.32
C GLN A 143 11.02 3.25 14.22
N ILE A 144 10.53 4.13 13.35
CA ILE A 144 11.08 5.47 13.14
C ILE A 144 9.94 6.46 13.16
N GLU A 145 10.03 7.48 14.01
CA GLU A 145 9.06 8.56 14.09
C GLU A 145 9.63 9.84 13.48
N GLN A 146 8.91 10.43 12.52
CA GLN A 146 9.23 11.68 11.86
C GLN A 146 7.94 12.42 11.48
N ASP A 147 7.90 13.74 11.65
CA ASP A 147 6.77 14.60 11.26
C ASP A 147 5.39 14.15 11.77
N GLY A 148 5.33 13.65 13.01
CA GLY A 148 4.09 13.14 13.61
C GLY A 148 3.58 11.83 12.99
N LYS A 149 4.42 11.16 12.19
CA LYS A 149 4.17 9.85 11.61
C LYS A 149 5.21 8.84 12.10
N ARG A 150 4.82 7.58 12.11
CA ARG A 150 5.63 6.43 12.54
C ARG A 150 5.70 5.42 11.40
N LEU A 151 6.90 5.23 10.86
CA LEU A 151 7.22 4.13 9.98
C LEU A 151 7.59 2.90 10.82
N THR A 152 6.88 1.80 10.61
CA THR A 152 7.18 0.50 11.20
C THR A 152 7.66 -0.45 10.11
N ILE A 153 8.85 -1.02 10.27
CA ILE A 153 9.43 -1.99 9.35
C ILE A 153 9.46 -3.35 10.05
N ARG A 154 8.71 -4.30 9.52
CA ARG A 154 8.64 -5.67 10.04
C ARG A 154 9.52 -6.59 9.22
N PHE A 155 10.35 -7.38 9.89
CA PHE A 155 11.12 -8.45 9.28
C PHE A 155 10.30 -9.74 9.31
N VAL A 156 9.97 -10.28 8.14
CA VAL A 156 9.23 -11.52 7.98
C VAL A 156 10.14 -12.55 7.34
N VAL A 157 10.17 -13.75 7.93
CA VAL A 157 11.03 -14.85 7.49
C VAL A 157 10.21 -15.87 6.72
N ASP A 158 10.58 -16.12 5.47
CA ASP A 158 10.10 -17.29 4.73
C ASP A 158 11.18 -18.37 4.74
N ARG A 159 11.06 -19.29 5.70
CA ARG A 159 12.01 -20.41 5.87
C ARG A 159 11.95 -21.41 4.71
N SER A 160 10.83 -21.50 3.98
CA SER A 160 10.66 -22.48 2.92
C SER A 160 11.50 -22.15 1.68
N GLN A 161 11.71 -20.86 1.43
CA GLN A 161 12.41 -20.35 0.26
C GLN A 161 13.76 -19.69 0.60
N GLN A 162 14.19 -19.71 1.86
CA GLN A 162 15.34 -18.93 2.37
C GLN A 162 15.30 -17.46 1.91
N GLN A 163 14.10 -16.88 1.97
CA GLN A 163 13.83 -15.51 1.56
C GLN A 163 13.35 -14.72 2.76
N TYR A 164 13.66 -13.43 2.76
CA TYR A 164 13.22 -12.53 3.80
C TYR A 164 12.43 -11.39 3.18
N LEU A 165 11.42 -10.94 3.90
CA LEU A 165 10.53 -9.88 3.47
C LEU A 165 10.57 -8.76 4.52
N LEU A 166 10.70 -7.52 4.06
CA LEU A 166 10.45 -6.33 4.84
C LEU A 166 9.08 -5.79 4.45
N MET A 167 8.21 -5.63 5.44
CA MET A 167 6.94 -4.93 5.30
C MET A 167 7.06 -3.56 5.96
N LEU A 168 6.74 -2.51 5.20
CA LEU A 168 6.81 -1.13 5.68
C LEU A 168 5.37 -0.60 5.89
N GLU A 169 5.09 -0.10 7.08
CA GLU A 169 3.78 0.45 7.44
C GLU A 169 3.97 1.87 7.97
N GLU A 170 3.43 2.87 7.27
CA GLU A 170 3.32 4.23 7.80
C GLU A 170 2.00 4.36 8.56
N GLN A 171 2.08 4.77 9.82
CA GLN A 171 0.94 5.09 10.67
C GLN A 171 1.15 6.49 11.25
N PRO A 172 0.10 7.23 11.63
CA PRO A 172 0.30 8.41 12.48
C PRO A 172 1.03 7.99 13.76
N ALA A 173 2.06 8.75 14.15
CA ALA A 173 2.74 8.54 15.42
C ALA A 173 1.72 8.85 16.52
N ARG A 174 1.30 7.82 17.26
CA ARG A 174 0.39 7.97 18.39
C ARG A 174 1.17 8.69 19.48
N SER A 175 1.10 10.01 19.50
CA SER A 175 1.85 10.86 20.41
C SER A 175 0.88 11.67 21.27
N PHE A 176 1.26 11.90 22.53
CA PHE A 176 0.51 12.78 23.41
C PHE A 176 1.00 14.23 23.23
N SER A 177 0.54 14.87 22.17
CA SER A 177 0.88 16.25 21.77
C SER A 177 -0.32 17.20 21.88
N VAL A 178 -0.06 18.52 21.89
CA VAL A 178 -1.13 19.54 21.91
C VAL A 178 -2.02 19.42 20.68
N GLU A 179 -1.41 19.23 19.51
CA GLU A 179 -2.10 19.06 18.22
C GLU A 179 -3.00 17.82 18.23
N SER A 180 -2.51 16.72 18.79
CA SER A 180 -3.29 15.47 18.92
C SER A 180 -4.49 15.66 19.86
N LEU A 181 -4.33 16.46 20.91
CA LEU A 181 -5.41 16.80 21.84
C LEU A 181 -6.43 17.78 21.24
N GLU A 182 -6.03 18.69 20.36
CA GLU A 182 -6.95 19.57 19.61
C GLU A 182 -7.88 18.75 18.70
N LEU A 183 -7.38 17.66 18.10
CA LEU A 183 -8.19 16.72 17.31
C LEU A 183 -9.28 16.02 18.13
N LEU A 184 -9.18 16.01 19.46
CA LEU A 184 -10.23 15.51 20.36
C LEU A 184 -11.30 16.57 20.69
N GLY A 185 -11.28 17.73 20.05
CA GLY A 185 -12.25 18.82 20.28
C GLY A 185 -11.88 19.75 21.42
N LEU A 186 -10.65 19.68 21.93
CA LEU A 186 -10.12 20.66 22.86
C LEU A 186 -9.69 21.93 22.12
N THR A 187 -9.89 23.08 22.75
CA THR A 187 -9.24 24.32 22.30
C THR A 187 -7.74 24.23 22.58
N ARG A 188 -6.94 25.04 21.89
CA ARG A 188 -5.48 25.07 22.09
C ARG A 188 -5.06 25.20 23.55
N ARG A 189 -5.70 26.09 24.32
CA ARG A 189 -5.40 26.27 25.75
C ARG A 189 -5.81 25.07 26.61
N GLU A 190 -6.94 24.44 26.31
CA GLU A 190 -7.35 23.21 26.99
C GLU A 190 -6.39 22.06 26.67
N ALA A 191 -5.96 21.93 25.41
CA ALA A 191 -4.97 20.94 24.98
C ALA A 191 -3.62 21.14 25.67
N GLU A 192 -3.12 22.38 25.76
CA GLU A 192 -1.90 22.71 26.51
C GLU A 192 -2.01 22.38 28.00
N VAL A 193 -3.14 22.71 28.64
CA VAL A 193 -3.37 22.37 30.05
C VAL A 193 -3.34 20.85 30.24
N LEU A 194 -4.08 20.09 29.42
CA LEU A 194 -4.12 18.63 29.54
C LEU A 194 -2.78 17.97 29.19
N PHE A 195 -2.02 18.55 28.26
CA PHE A 195 -0.66 18.13 27.90
C PHE A 195 0.28 18.13 29.11
N TRP A 196 0.22 19.17 29.94
CA TRP A 196 1.02 19.27 31.15
C TRP A 196 0.44 18.44 32.31
N VAL A 197 -0.88 18.28 32.35
CA VAL A 197 -1.54 17.39 33.31
C VAL A 197 -1.07 15.95 33.17
N ALA A 198 -0.97 15.45 31.93
CA ALA A 198 -0.45 14.09 31.67
C ALA A 198 1.03 13.91 32.03
N ARG A 199 1.77 15.02 32.20
CA ARG A 199 3.16 15.05 32.68
C ARG A 199 3.26 15.31 34.19
N ASP A 200 2.17 15.08 34.89
CA ASP A 200 2.06 15.17 36.35
C ASP A 200 2.38 16.56 36.92
N LYS A 201 2.17 17.64 36.15
CA LYS A 201 2.38 19.01 36.63
C LYS A 201 1.21 19.50 37.47
N SER A 202 1.47 20.05 38.66
CA SER A 202 0.43 20.69 39.49
C SER A 202 -0.21 21.89 38.78
N ASN A 203 -1.42 22.28 39.16
CA ASN A 203 -2.08 23.43 38.53
C ASN A 203 -1.30 24.74 38.72
N GLU A 204 -0.62 24.90 39.86
CA GLU A 204 0.27 26.04 40.11
C GLU A 204 1.44 26.04 39.11
N ALA A 205 2.10 24.88 38.91
CA ALA A 205 3.18 24.76 37.94
C ALA A 205 2.69 25.02 36.51
N ILE A 206 1.51 24.52 36.14
CA ILE A 206 0.90 24.75 34.83
C ILE A 206 0.59 26.24 34.65
N ALA A 207 0.05 26.88 35.67
CA ALA A 207 -0.26 28.31 35.67
C ALA A 207 1.01 29.14 35.43
N THR A 208 2.12 28.78 36.08
CA THR A 208 3.43 29.39 35.82
C THR A 208 3.91 29.14 34.39
N ILE A 209 3.81 27.90 33.88
CA ILE A 209 4.28 27.54 32.52
C ILE A 209 3.48 28.26 31.42
N LEU A 210 2.17 28.39 31.61
CA LEU A 210 1.26 28.99 30.62
C LEU A 210 0.99 30.47 30.87
N GLU A 211 1.73 31.09 31.79
CA GLU A 211 1.61 32.51 32.17
C GLU A 211 0.17 32.93 32.49
N CYS A 212 -0.52 32.10 33.29
CA CYS A 212 -1.88 32.35 33.74
C CYS A 212 -2.05 32.08 35.24
N SER A 213 -3.28 32.10 35.75
CA SER A 213 -3.56 31.85 37.18
C SER A 213 -3.98 30.39 37.43
N ASP A 214 -3.75 29.86 38.63
CA ASP A 214 -4.26 28.53 39.05
C ASP A 214 -5.79 28.44 38.87
N LYS A 215 -6.51 29.54 39.14
CA LYS A 215 -7.97 29.62 38.90
C LYS A 215 -8.31 29.42 37.42
N THR A 216 -7.52 29.98 36.51
CA THR A 216 -7.69 29.83 35.05
C THR A 216 -7.43 28.39 34.63
N VAL A 217 -6.39 27.74 35.14
CA VAL A 217 -6.10 26.32 34.88
C VAL A 217 -7.24 25.43 35.36
N LYS A 218 -7.74 25.65 36.58
CA LYS A 218 -8.92 24.95 37.12
C LYS A 218 -10.13 25.11 36.19
N LYS A 219 -10.36 26.31 35.65
CA LYS A 219 -11.46 26.55 34.73
C LYS A 219 -11.32 25.79 33.42
N HIS A 220 -10.12 25.73 32.84
CA HIS A 220 -9.86 24.90 31.67
C HIS A 220 -10.08 23.41 31.96
N LEU A 221 -9.64 22.92 33.12
CA LEU A 221 -9.88 21.52 33.54
C LEU A 221 -11.38 21.20 33.67
N GLU A 222 -12.18 22.08 34.25
CA GLU A 222 -13.64 21.92 34.30
C GLU A 222 -14.25 21.74 32.90
N HIS A 223 -13.82 22.56 31.93
CA HIS A 223 -14.29 22.45 30.55
C HIS A 223 -13.81 21.17 29.87
N ILE A 224 -12.57 20.75 30.09
CA ILE A 224 -12.03 19.48 29.59
C ILE A 224 -12.85 18.31 30.12
N TYR A 225 -13.13 18.30 31.43
CA TYR A 225 -13.92 17.24 32.08
C TYR A 225 -15.33 17.15 31.51
N ALA A 226 -15.97 18.31 31.30
CA ALA A 226 -17.28 18.37 30.65
C ALA A 226 -17.23 17.85 29.20
N LYS A 227 -16.21 18.23 28.42
CA LYS A 227 -16.06 17.79 27.02
C LYS A 227 -15.78 16.29 26.89
N PHE A 228 -15.02 15.73 27.81
CA PHE A 228 -14.64 14.32 27.79
C PHE A 228 -15.60 13.44 28.60
N GLU A 229 -16.63 14.02 29.22
CA GLU A 229 -17.61 13.33 30.07
C GLU A 229 -16.94 12.52 31.22
N VAL A 230 -15.86 13.07 31.77
CA VAL A 230 -15.10 12.49 32.89
C VAL A 230 -15.20 13.37 34.12
N GLN A 231 -14.96 12.79 35.30
CA GLN A 231 -15.05 13.52 36.58
C GLN A 231 -13.69 13.75 37.25
N THR A 232 -12.63 13.10 36.77
CA THR A 232 -11.33 13.10 37.43
C THR A 232 -10.22 13.55 36.49
N ARG A 233 -9.19 14.15 37.10
CA ARG A 233 -7.95 14.55 36.44
C ARG A 233 -7.31 13.40 35.67
N SER A 234 -7.16 12.25 36.34
CA SER A 234 -6.61 11.04 35.73
C SER A 234 -7.55 10.47 34.67
N GLY A 235 -8.87 10.55 34.88
CA GLY A 235 -9.86 10.14 33.88
C GLY A 235 -9.76 10.93 32.58
N ALA A 236 -9.51 12.24 32.64
CA ALA A 236 -9.29 13.05 31.43
C ALA A 236 -8.03 12.64 30.67
N VAL A 237 -6.95 12.28 31.38
CA VAL A 237 -5.72 11.78 30.76
C VAL A 237 -5.94 10.41 30.13
N ILE A 238 -6.58 9.48 30.86
CA ILE A 238 -6.89 8.13 30.37
C ILE A 238 -7.77 8.21 29.13
N PHE A 239 -8.85 8.99 29.18
CA PHE A 239 -9.73 9.20 28.03
C PHE A 239 -8.95 9.67 26.79
N ALA A 240 -8.09 10.68 26.96
CA ALA A 240 -7.28 11.18 25.85
C ALA A 240 -6.31 10.10 25.33
N LEU A 241 -5.65 9.34 26.21
CA LEU A 241 -4.75 8.26 25.82
C LEU A 241 -5.47 7.13 25.06
N GLU A 242 -6.67 6.75 25.48
CA GLU A 242 -7.48 5.74 24.80
C GLU A 242 -7.98 6.22 23.44
N LYS A 243 -8.48 7.46 23.36
CA LYS A 243 -8.96 8.03 22.09
C LYS A 243 -7.84 8.27 21.08
N LEU A 244 -6.63 8.55 21.54
CA LEU A 244 -5.43 8.62 20.70
C LEU A 244 -4.83 7.23 20.38
N GLY A 245 -5.40 6.15 20.94
CA GLY A 245 -4.92 4.78 20.79
C GLY A 245 -3.52 4.55 21.37
N ILE A 246 -3.05 5.43 22.27
CA ILE A 246 -1.76 5.29 22.94
C ILE A 246 -1.87 4.21 24.02
N LEU A 247 -3.01 4.16 24.70
CA LEU A 247 -3.37 3.12 25.64
C LEU A 247 -4.43 2.23 24.99
N ASN A 248 -4.13 0.93 24.85
CA ASN A 248 -5.11 -0.08 24.46
C ASN A 248 -5.63 -0.70 25.75
N SER A 249 -6.88 -0.40 26.12
CA SER A 249 -7.61 -1.05 27.22
C SER A 249 -8.35 -2.31 26.75
#